data_AF-A0A368KZA5-F1
#
_entry.id   AF-A0A368KZA5-F1
#
_cell.length_a   1.000
_cell.length_b   1.000
_cell.length_c   1.000
_cell.angle_alpha   90.00
_cell.angle_beta   90.00
_cell.angle_gamma   90.00
#
_symmetry.space_group_name_H-M   'P 1'
#
loop_
_entity.id
_entity.type
_entity.pdbx_description
1 polymer ?
#
loop_
_entity_poly.entity_id
_entity_poly.type
_entity_poly.pdbx_seq_one_letter_code
_entity_poly.pdbx_strand_id
1 'polypeptide(L)'
;FPEYVREHYDPEKHKKVAMFCTGGIRCEKASSFMLKEGFEEVYHLKGGVLNYLEKVPEEQSLWRGECFVFDNRVTVRHDLSKGEFE
;
A
#
# COMPACT_ATOMS: atom_id res chain seq x y z
N PHE A 1 -3.61 -13.71 4.87
CA PHE A 1 -4.16 -12.33 4.90
C PHE A 1 -5.64 -12.37 5.28
N PRO A 2 -6.52 -13.10 4.56
CA PRO A 2 -7.93 -13.21 4.94
C PRO A 2 -8.18 -13.64 6.38
N GLU A 3 -7.45 -14.66 6.85
CA GLU A 3 -7.55 -15.22 8.20
C GLU A 3 -7.19 -14.15 9.25
N TYR A 4 -6.07 -13.46 9.03
CA TYR A 4 -5.60 -12.40 9.91
C TYR A 4 -6.62 -11.26 10.06
N VAL A 5 -7.28 -10.86 8.97
CA VAL A 5 -8.33 -9.83 9.02
C VAL A 5 -9.49 -10.27 9.90
N ARG A 6 -9.99 -11.49 9.69
CA ARG A 6 -11.15 -12.04 10.44
C ARG A 6 -10.86 -12.23 11.92
N GLU A 7 -9.63 -12.57 12.27
CA GLU A 7 -9.23 -12.81 13.66
C GLU A 7 -9.00 -11.51 14.45
N HIS A 8 -8.57 -10.43 13.78
CA HIS A 8 -8.04 -9.25 14.47
C HIS A 8 -8.85 -7.97 14.26
N TYR A 9 -9.69 -7.90 13.22
CA TYR A 9 -10.41 -6.69 12.89
C TYR A 9 -11.91 -6.91 12.85
N ASP A 10 -12.61 -5.92 13.41
CA ASP A 10 -14.06 -5.85 13.49
C ASP A 10 -14.55 -4.68 12.63
N PRO A 11 -15.34 -4.92 11.56
CA PRO A 11 -15.85 -3.86 10.68
C PRO A 11 -16.69 -2.79 11.39
N GLU A 12 -17.38 -3.12 12.48
CA GLU A 12 -18.21 -2.15 13.21
C GLU A 12 -17.35 -1.15 14.00
N LYS A 13 -16.18 -1.60 14.46
CA LYS A 13 -15.20 -0.77 15.18
C LYS A 13 -14.23 -0.07 14.24
N HIS A 14 -13.78 -0.75 13.19
CA HIS A 14 -12.71 -0.31 12.29
C HIS A 14 -13.30 0.21 10.98
N LYS A 15 -13.92 1.39 11.04
CA LYS A 15 -14.77 1.90 9.95
C LYS A 15 -13.99 2.25 8.67
N LYS A 16 -12.84 2.92 8.81
CA LYS A 16 -12.04 3.40 7.67
C LYS A 16 -10.75 2.60 7.54
N VAL A 17 -10.55 2.01 6.36
CA VAL A 17 -9.35 1.23 6.03
C VAL A 17 -8.64 1.86 4.84
N ALA A 18 -7.37 2.20 5.01
CA ALA A 18 -6.51 2.66 3.93
C ALA A 18 -5.41 1.62 3.67
N MET A 19 -5.26 1.20 2.41
CA MET A 19 -4.28 0.19 2.01
C MET A 19 -3.35 0.70 0.91
N PHE A 20 -2.12 0.19 0.92
CA PHE A 20 -1.15 0.44 -0.14
C PHE A 20 -0.28 -0.79 -0.38
N CYS A 21 0.25 -0.88 -1.59
CA CYS A 21 1.30 -1.81 -1.98
C CYS A 21 2.15 -1.16 -3.07
N THR A 22 3.26 -1.80 -3.47
CA THR A 22 4.23 -1.22 -4.42
C THR A 22 3.57 -0.60 -5.66
N GLY A 23 2.73 -1.36 -6.39
CA GLY A 23 2.10 -0.92 -7.64
C GLY A 23 0.57 -0.99 -7.68
N GLY A 24 -0.11 -1.07 -6.53
CA GLY A 24 -1.57 -1.06 -6.43
C GLY A 24 -2.30 -2.39 -6.64
N ILE A 25 -1.80 -3.30 -7.49
CA ILE A 25 -2.55 -4.51 -7.90
C ILE A 25 -3.00 -5.44 -6.74
N ARG A 26 -2.21 -5.53 -5.66
CA ARG A 26 -2.61 -6.33 -4.49
C ARG A 26 -3.77 -5.69 -3.73
N CYS A 27 -3.78 -4.36 -3.67
CA CYS A 27 -4.83 -3.60 -2.99
C CYS A 27 -6.16 -3.61 -3.74
N GLU A 28 -6.16 -3.74 -5.07
CA GLU A 28 -7.39 -3.94 -5.87
C GLU A 28 -8.12 -5.23 -5.45
N LYS A 29 -7.38 -6.33 -5.30
CA LYS A 29 -7.95 -7.61 -4.85
C LYS A 29 -8.32 -7.57 -3.36
N ALA A 30 -7.44 -6.99 -2.53
CA ALA A 30 -7.66 -6.91 -1.09
C ALA A 30 -8.86 -6.01 -0.74
N SER A 31 -9.09 -4.90 -1.45
CA SER A 31 -10.26 -4.04 -1.21
C SER A 31 -11.56 -4.75 -1.49
N SER A 32 -11.64 -5.52 -2.59
CA SER A 32 -12.81 -6.36 -2.87
C SER A 32 -13.07 -7.37 -1.76
N PHE A 33 -12.01 -7.96 -1.18
CA PHE A 33 -12.13 -8.85 -0.03
C PHE A 33 -12.63 -8.11 1.22
N MET A 34 -12.02 -6.99 1.59
CA MET A 34 -12.41 -6.22 2.78
C MET A 34 -13.88 -5.77 2.71
N LEU A 35 -14.33 -5.31 1.53
CA LEU A 35 -15.74 -4.96 1.32
C LEU A 35 -16.68 -6.16 1.54
N LYS A 36 -16.29 -7.37 1.12
CA LYS A 36 -17.07 -8.60 1.35
C LYS A 36 -17.11 -9.02 2.82
N GLU A 37 -16.09 -8.70 3.59
CA GLU A 37 -16.06 -8.95 5.04
C GLU A 37 -16.85 -7.90 5.84
N GLY A 38 -17.47 -6.92 5.17
CA GLY A 38 -18.38 -5.95 5.81
C GLY A 38 -17.77 -4.59 6.15
N PHE A 39 -16.52 -4.33 5.75
CA PHE A 39 -15.93 -3.00 5.90
C PHE A 39 -16.55 -2.03 4.87
N GLU A 40 -17.11 -0.91 5.33
CA GLU A 40 -17.83 0.02 4.46
C GLU A 40 -16.91 1.02 3.75
N GLU A 41 -15.92 1.58 4.48
CA GLU A 41 -15.04 2.64 3.97
C GLU A 41 -13.63 2.09 3.67
N VAL A 42 -13.49 1.39 2.56
CA VAL A 42 -12.22 0.79 2.11
C VAL A 42 -11.60 1.61 0.97
N TYR A 43 -10.40 2.14 1.22
CA TYR A 43 -9.63 2.92 0.26
C TYR A 43 -8.30 2.26 -0.04
N HIS A 44 -7.81 2.43 -1.26
CA HIS A 44 -6.44 2.09 -1.60
C HIS A 44 -5.72 3.25 -2.29
N LEU A 45 -4.40 3.25 -2.19
CA LEU A 45 -3.54 4.17 -2.93
C LEU A 45 -3.53 3.77 -4.42
N LYS A 46 -4.24 4.54 -5.26
CA LYS A 46 -4.31 4.29 -6.70
C LYS A 46 -2.92 4.38 -7.33
N GLY A 47 -2.51 3.34 -8.05
CA GLY A 47 -1.17 3.22 -8.63
C GLY A 47 -0.07 2.81 -7.62
N GLY A 48 -0.41 2.61 -6.34
CA GLY A 48 0.53 2.17 -5.32
C GLY A 48 1.57 3.21 -4.92
N VAL A 49 2.56 2.75 -4.17
CA VAL A 49 3.65 3.58 -3.64
C VAL A 49 4.45 4.22 -4.77
N LEU A 50 4.74 3.51 -5.86
CA LEU A 50 5.53 4.08 -6.97
C LEU A 50 4.89 5.33 -7.58
N ASN A 51 3.57 5.30 -7.82
CA ASN A 51 2.83 6.47 -8.32
C ASN A 51 2.73 7.60 -7.26
N TYR A 52 2.78 7.26 -5.97
CA TYR A 52 2.84 8.27 -4.91
C TYR A 52 4.18 8.98 -4.89
N LEU A 53 5.30 8.25 -4.95
CA LEU A 53 6.65 8.82 -5.00
C LEU A 53 6.85 9.70 -6.24
N GLU A 54 6.28 9.31 -7.39
CA GLU A 54 6.31 10.11 -8.63
C GLU A 54 5.57 11.45 -8.50
N LYS A 55 4.46 11.50 -7.75
CA LYS A 55 3.54 12.65 -7.74
C LYS A 55 3.69 13.57 -6.55
N VAL A 56 4.18 13.05 -5.43
CA VAL A 56 4.31 13.80 -4.18
C VAL A 56 5.77 14.26 -4.04
N PRO A 57 6.04 15.57 -3.93
CA PRO A 57 7.38 16.06 -3.65
C PRO A 57 7.94 15.45 -2.35
N GLU A 58 9.23 15.16 -2.31
CA GLU A 58 9.89 14.52 -1.15
C GLU A 58 9.64 15.29 0.15
N GLU A 59 9.65 16.62 0.07
CA GLU A 59 9.42 17.53 1.21
C GLU A 59 8.01 17.39 1.83
N GLN A 60 7.06 16.84 1.07
CA GLN A 60 5.68 16.61 1.48
C GLN A 60 5.38 15.11 1.67
N SER A 61 6.37 14.25 1.43
CA SER A 61 6.24 12.81 1.47
C SER A 61 6.07 12.30 2.89
N LEU A 62 5.12 11.38 3.07
CA LEU A 62 4.97 10.57 4.28
C LEU A 62 5.74 9.25 4.18
N TRP A 63 6.32 8.95 3.02
CA TRP A 63 7.12 7.75 2.82
C TRP A 63 8.48 7.89 3.51
N ARG A 64 8.97 6.80 4.12
CA ARG A 64 10.26 6.77 4.81
C ARG A 64 11.03 5.52 4.39
N GLY A 65 12.31 5.69 4.07
CA GLY A 65 13.16 4.62 3.55
C GLY A 65 12.90 4.33 2.08
N GLU A 66 13.18 3.11 1.65
CA GLU A 66 13.14 2.71 0.25
C GLU A 66 11.98 1.77 -0.07
N CYS A 67 11.45 1.83 -1.28
CA CYS A 67 10.35 1.00 -1.74
C CYS A 67 10.87 -0.27 -2.41
N PHE A 68 10.56 -1.44 -1.85
CA PHE A 68 10.93 -2.72 -2.45
C PHE A 68 10.26 -2.93 -3.81
N VAL A 69 11.06 -3.35 -4.80
CA VAL A 69 10.65 -3.67 -6.17
C VAL A 69 11.11 -5.09 -6.53
N PHE A 70 10.31 -5.77 -7.35
CA PHE A 70 10.54 -7.18 -7.70
C PHE A 70 11.41 -7.31 -8.96
N ASP A 71 12.58 -6.68 -8.94
CA ASP A 71 13.60 -6.78 -9.98
C ASP A 71 15.00 -6.54 -9.41
N ASN A 72 16.03 -6.51 -10.27
CA ASN A 72 17.44 -6.40 -9.88
C ASN A 72 17.80 -5.09 -9.14
N ARG A 73 16.90 -4.11 -9.08
CA ARG A 73 17.11 -2.90 -8.27
C ARG A 73 16.94 -3.18 -6.78
N VAL A 74 16.19 -4.21 -6.40
CA VAL A 74 15.79 -4.60 -5.03
C VAL A 74 14.90 -3.55 -4.37
N THR A 75 15.35 -2.31 -4.33
CA THR A 75 14.61 -1.16 -3.80
C THR A 75 14.78 0.07 -4.68
N VAL A 76 13.88 1.04 -4.51
CA VAL A 76 13.98 2.38 -5.10
C VAL A 76 13.78 3.48 -4.06
N ARG A 77 14.47 4.60 -4.23
CA ARG A 77 14.34 5.80 -3.37
C ARG A 77 13.13 6.65 -3.78
N HIS A 78 12.93 7.78 -3.09
CA HIS A 78 11.81 8.70 -3.38
C HIS A 78 11.83 9.21 -4.83
N ASP A 79 13.02 9.48 -5.37
CA ASP A 79 13.22 9.88 -6.76
C ASP A 79 13.13 8.73 -7.79
N LEU A 80 12.69 7.53 -7.36
CA LEU A 80 12.60 6.30 -8.15
C LEU A 80 13.94 5.76 -8.68
N SER A 81 15.07 6.34 -8.27
CA SER A 81 16.40 5.78 -8.54
C SER A 81 16.64 4.51 -7.71
N LYS A 82 17.63 3.69 -8.12
CA LYS A 82 17.99 2.46 -7.41
C LYS A 82 18.40 2.78 -5.96
N GLY A 83 17.88 1.99 -5.03
CA GLY A 83 18.21 2.08 -3.61
C GLY A 83 19.54 1.44 -3.22
N GLU A 84 19.82 1.44 -1.92
CA GLU A 84 21.08 0.95 -1.33
C GLU A 84 20.97 -0.48 -0.75
N PHE A 85 19.77 -1.05 -0.65
CA PHE A 85 19.58 -2.42 -0.18
C PHE A 85 19.89 -3.47 -1.26
N GLU A 86 20.44 -4.62 -0.82
CA GLU A 86 20.77 -5.80 -1.65
C GLU A 86 19.90 -7.01 -1.31
#